data_AF-A0A536SY45-F1
#
_entry.id   AF-A0A536SY45-F1
#
_cell.length_a   1.000
_cell.length_b   1.000
_cell.length_c   1.000
_cell.angle_alpha   90.00
_cell.angle_beta   90.00
_cell.angle_gamma   90.00
#
_symmetry.space_group_name_H-M   'P 1'
#
loop_
_entity.id
_entity.type
_entity.pdbx_description
1 polymer ?
#
loop_
_entity_poly.entity_id
_entity_poly.type
_entity_poly.pdbx_seq_one_letter_code
_entity_poly.pdbx_strand_id
1 'polypeptide(L)'
;MFESLVALFPAEWRGTITVLAAPLRWIPEWQGMMLSWFAGQHPLVMILAGAGLVMPAFLLVAGTWSTMVSLYTLPFRSGRGSFVTSLLMAWWDAGRCIWLYWSGMARLAMAVVGWLLGSVKFLLLTLRNTLLGLLRSPLAMLDWTSRRYFQPGVPWLAFLVLVLWSGVEATVFTFTLQPTLNEVFGGLTGYEPNPRVMAPLLWLFLFMLVAGSFACVQVLTDAVRRRRVGEIIQMSLVESAVMFFEVIFLYRELIDAITPWIAQQSGGSVRLGLASTILLASFGWVGVRGMSWFLFGRFGTPALLAILSRQTITQEGGVSAVPAPVTSDMWRAPVEALKADVAWFQQEGKRLFELLTLPVLQLLAAAVNFAVVVVQSRPAFPLPFKTLDDMLLSNPFGVARSGRSDRIPGVGISTPRDMPRVAS
;
A
#
# COMPACT_ATOMS: atom_id res chain seq x y z
N MET A 1 -33.35 16.18 41.51
CA MET A 1 -34.47 16.58 40.62
C MET A 1 -35.84 16.29 41.23
N PHE A 2 -36.15 15.05 41.66
CA PHE A 2 -37.45 14.77 42.29
C PHE A 2 -37.59 15.39 43.69
N GLU A 3 -36.51 15.47 44.48
CA GLU A 3 -36.53 16.13 45.80
C GLU A 3 -36.83 17.62 45.72
N SER A 4 -36.25 18.32 44.74
CA SER A 4 -36.57 19.72 44.46
C SER A 4 -38.02 19.89 43.99
N LEU A 5 -38.61 18.89 43.35
CA LEU A 5 -40.00 18.90 42.88
C LEU A 5 -40.98 18.67 44.05
N VAL A 6 -40.65 17.75 44.97
CA VAL A 6 -41.43 17.50 46.20
C VAL A 6 -41.38 18.70 47.14
N ALA A 7 -40.26 19.42 47.20
CA ALA A 7 -40.10 20.62 48.02
C ALA A 7 -41.02 21.79 47.61
N LEU A 8 -41.50 21.83 46.36
CA LEU A 8 -42.41 22.85 45.85
C LEU A 8 -43.84 22.71 46.38
N PHE A 9 -44.19 21.56 46.98
CA PHE A 9 -45.54 21.29 47.47
C PHE A 9 -45.68 21.58 48.98
N PRO A 10 -46.91 21.95 49.43
CA PRO A 10 -47.21 22.15 50.84
C PRO A 10 -46.88 20.92 51.69
N ALA A 11 -46.46 21.13 52.95
CA ALA A 11 -45.94 20.07 53.83
C ALA A 11 -46.90 18.87 54.01
N GLU A 12 -48.19 19.14 54.03
CA GLU A 12 -49.29 18.18 54.12
C GLU A 12 -49.41 17.24 52.91
N TRP A 13 -49.02 17.69 51.71
CA TRP A 13 -49.08 16.89 50.47
C TRP A 13 -47.77 16.16 50.15
N ARG A 14 -46.67 16.49 50.83
CA ARG A 14 -45.35 15.91 50.55
C ARG A 14 -45.32 14.39 50.71
N GLY A 15 -45.99 13.85 51.73
CA GLY A 15 -46.06 12.40 51.93
C GLY A 15 -46.73 11.68 50.75
N THR A 16 -47.90 12.17 50.34
CA THR A 16 -48.67 11.61 49.22
C THR A 16 -47.92 11.71 47.90
N ILE A 17 -47.28 12.84 47.61
CA ILE A 17 -46.50 13.06 46.39
C ILE A 17 -45.25 12.19 46.38
N THR A 18 -44.63 11.97 47.54
CA THR A 18 -43.46 11.08 47.66
C THR A 18 -43.83 9.63 47.35
N VAL A 19 -44.98 9.15 47.86
CA VAL A 19 -45.51 7.81 47.55
C VAL A 19 -45.87 7.70 46.07
N LEU A 20 -46.54 8.72 45.51
CA LEU A 20 -46.89 8.76 44.09
C LEU A 20 -45.66 8.81 43.20
N ALA A 21 -44.58 9.49 43.58
CA ALA A 21 -43.34 9.57 42.79
C ALA A 21 -42.42 8.35 42.98
N ALA A 22 -42.68 7.48 43.97
CA ALA A 22 -41.79 6.38 44.34
C ALA A 22 -41.41 5.45 43.17
N PRO A 23 -42.33 5.04 42.26
CA PRO A 23 -42.00 4.23 41.09
C PRO A 23 -41.00 4.87 40.10
N LEU A 24 -40.93 6.20 39.99
CA LEU A 24 -40.02 6.90 39.07
C LEU A 24 -38.76 7.43 39.74
N ARG A 25 -38.81 7.67 41.05
CA ARG A 25 -37.78 8.40 41.80
C ARG A 25 -36.39 7.75 41.74
N TRP A 26 -36.32 6.42 41.72
CA TRP A 26 -35.06 5.66 41.73
C TRP A 26 -34.39 5.58 40.34
N ILE A 27 -35.13 5.83 39.26
CA ILE A 27 -34.64 5.63 37.88
C ILE A 27 -33.46 6.57 37.54
N PRO A 28 -33.48 7.88 37.86
CA PRO A 28 -32.37 8.78 37.56
C PRO A 28 -31.07 8.42 38.29
N GLU A 29 -31.16 7.96 39.52
CA GLU A 29 -29.98 7.50 40.30
C GLU A 29 -29.39 6.24 39.68
N TRP A 30 -30.24 5.29 39.29
CA TRP A 30 -29.84 4.08 38.57
C TRP A 30 -29.20 4.39 37.20
N GLN A 31 -29.76 5.35 36.44
CA GLN A 31 -29.17 5.84 35.19
C GLN A 31 -27.78 6.47 35.42
N GLY A 32 -27.65 7.29 36.46
CA GLY A 32 -26.39 7.93 36.83
C GLY A 32 -25.31 6.90 37.17
N MET A 33 -25.68 5.83 37.89
CA MET A 33 -24.80 4.71 38.19
C MET A 33 -24.35 3.94 36.93
N MET A 34 -25.25 3.73 35.96
CA MET A 34 -24.87 3.09 34.69
C MET A 34 -23.93 3.97 33.86
N LEU A 35 -24.17 5.29 33.82
CA LEU A 35 -23.38 6.23 33.03
C LEU A 35 -22.01 6.52 33.66
N SER A 36 -21.93 6.56 34.99
CA SER A 36 -20.66 6.81 35.71
C SER A 36 -19.63 5.71 35.49
N TRP A 37 -20.07 4.47 35.23
CA TRP A 37 -19.20 3.36 34.86
C TRP A 37 -18.40 3.62 33.57
N PHE A 38 -18.91 4.45 32.66
CA PHE A 38 -18.22 4.84 31.43
C PHE A 38 -17.23 6.00 31.61
N ALA A 39 -17.43 6.85 32.63
CA ALA A 39 -16.74 8.15 32.76
C ALA A 39 -15.31 8.09 33.34
N GLY A 40 -14.85 6.92 33.78
CA GLY A 40 -13.52 6.74 34.39
C GLY A 40 -12.61 5.72 33.71
N GLN A 41 -12.99 5.21 32.53
CA GLN A 41 -12.29 4.12 31.84
C GLN A 41 -11.24 4.64 30.85
N HIS A 42 -10.22 3.81 30.54
CA HIS A 42 -9.24 4.09 29.49
C HIS A 42 -9.95 4.33 28.13
N PRO A 43 -9.47 5.24 27.24
CA PRO A 43 -10.19 5.63 26.02
C PRO A 43 -10.63 4.46 25.12
N LEU A 44 -9.76 3.46 24.96
CA LEU A 44 -10.09 2.24 24.19
C LEU A 44 -11.21 1.40 24.84
N VAL A 45 -11.20 1.30 26.18
CA VAL A 45 -12.23 0.57 26.92
C VAL A 45 -13.54 1.33 26.85
N MET A 46 -13.51 2.66 26.94
CA MET A 46 -14.69 3.50 26.76
C MET A 46 -15.32 3.33 25.37
N ILE A 47 -14.52 3.25 24.30
CA ILE A 47 -15.03 3.04 22.93
C ILE A 47 -15.64 1.64 22.79
N LEU A 48 -14.95 0.59 23.25
CA LEU A 48 -15.43 -0.80 23.15
C LEU A 48 -16.67 -1.04 24.01
N ALA A 49 -16.64 -0.59 25.26
CA ALA A 49 -17.79 -0.67 26.16
C ALA A 49 -18.94 0.21 25.66
N GLY A 50 -18.63 1.40 25.13
CA GLY A 50 -19.60 2.29 24.50
C GLY A 50 -20.34 1.60 23.35
N ALA A 51 -19.58 1.02 22.43
CA ALA A 51 -20.13 0.27 21.31
C ALA A 51 -20.89 -0.99 21.75
N GLY A 52 -20.51 -1.66 22.84
CA GLY A 52 -21.17 -2.90 23.27
C GLY A 52 -22.39 -2.72 24.18
N LEU A 53 -22.47 -1.64 24.95
CA LEU A 53 -23.39 -1.53 26.09
C LEU A 53 -24.30 -0.29 26.05
N VAL A 54 -23.95 0.77 25.32
CA VAL A 54 -24.77 2.01 25.31
C VAL A 54 -26.15 1.77 24.70
N MET A 55 -26.22 1.06 23.57
CA MET A 55 -27.51 0.79 22.91
C MET A 55 -28.42 -0.15 23.74
N PRO A 56 -27.93 -1.28 24.29
CA PRO A 56 -28.70 -2.07 25.25
C PRO A 56 -29.12 -1.29 26.49
N ALA A 57 -28.22 -0.48 27.08
CA ALA A 57 -28.55 0.35 28.25
C ALA A 57 -29.64 1.37 27.94
N PHE A 58 -29.60 2.00 26.75
CA PHE A 58 -30.65 2.90 26.30
C PHE A 58 -32.02 2.20 26.20
N LEU A 59 -32.07 0.99 25.63
CA LEU A 59 -33.30 0.22 25.55
C LEU A 59 -33.84 -0.13 26.94
N LEU A 60 -32.98 -0.57 27.87
CA LEU A 60 -33.38 -0.88 29.24
C LEU A 60 -33.91 0.34 29.97
N VAL A 61 -33.26 1.49 29.79
CA VAL A 61 -33.73 2.78 30.31
C VAL A 61 -35.12 3.10 29.74
N ALA A 62 -35.29 3.09 28.42
CA ALA A 62 -36.55 3.40 27.76
C ALA A 62 -37.67 2.46 28.20
N GLY A 63 -37.40 1.15 28.28
CA GLY A 63 -38.35 0.14 28.74
C GLY A 63 -38.73 0.32 30.22
N THR A 64 -37.78 0.66 31.07
CA THR A 64 -38.02 0.91 32.51
C THR A 64 -38.88 2.14 32.73
N TRP A 65 -38.57 3.27 32.07
CA TRP A 65 -39.41 4.47 32.10
C TRP A 65 -40.81 4.19 31.58
N SER A 66 -40.93 3.51 30.43
CA SER A 66 -42.22 3.18 29.83
C SER A 66 -43.07 2.29 30.74
N THR A 67 -42.45 1.29 31.38
CA THR A 67 -43.11 0.38 32.32
C THR A 67 -43.59 1.13 33.55
N MET A 68 -42.75 1.98 34.15
CA MET A 68 -43.09 2.72 35.36
C MET A 68 -44.14 3.80 35.11
N VAL A 69 -44.09 4.49 33.96
CA VAL A 69 -45.14 5.43 33.54
C VAL A 69 -46.46 4.70 33.31
N SER A 70 -46.43 3.48 32.77
CA SER A 70 -47.65 2.72 32.53
C SER A 70 -48.43 2.38 33.81
N LEU A 71 -47.76 2.22 34.95
CA LEU A 71 -48.39 1.96 36.25
C LEU A 71 -49.44 3.02 36.62
N TYR A 72 -49.19 4.29 36.29
CA TYR A 72 -50.13 5.38 36.53
C TYR A 72 -51.36 5.33 35.62
N THR A 73 -51.23 4.70 34.45
CA THR A 73 -52.31 4.57 33.46
C THR A 73 -53.15 3.30 33.64
N LEU A 74 -52.62 2.28 34.32
CA LEU A 74 -53.27 0.98 34.51
C LEU A 74 -54.66 1.03 35.16
N PRO A 75 -54.92 1.86 36.20
CA PRO A 75 -56.24 1.91 36.84
C PRO A 75 -57.35 2.35 35.87
N PHE A 76 -57.01 3.28 34.96
CA PHE A 76 -57.94 3.95 34.06
C PHE A 76 -58.07 3.28 32.69
N ARG A 77 -57.32 2.20 32.43
CA ARG A 77 -57.24 1.55 31.11
C ARG A 77 -58.21 0.38 30.96
N SER A 78 -59.01 0.39 29.89
CA SER A 78 -59.82 -0.76 29.44
C SER A 78 -58.93 -1.82 28.77
N GLY A 79 -59.13 -3.11 29.07
CA GLY A 79 -58.34 -4.19 28.47
C GLY A 79 -56.99 -4.49 29.15
N ARG A 80 -56.94 -4.38 30.49
CA ARG A 80 -55.73 -4.55 31.32
C ARG A 80 -54.93 -5.81 31.01
N GLY A 81 -55.60 -6.94 30.79
CA GLY A 81 -54.96 -8.21 30.45
C GLY A 81 -54.16 -8.13 29.14
N SER A 82 -54.78 -7.63 28.06
CA SER A 82 -54.12 -7.47 26.76
C SER A 82 -52.95 -6.49 26.83
N PHE A 83 -53.07 -5.41 27.60
CA PHE A 83 -51.99 -4.47 27.83
C PHE A 83 -50.80 -5.12 28.55
N VAL A 84 -51.06 -5.82 29.67
CA VAL A 84 -50.00 -6.53 30.42
C VAL A 84 -49.32 -7.60 29.56
N THR A 85 -50.08 -8.35 28.76
CA THR A 85 -49.50 -9.31 27.80
C THR A 85 -48.63 -8.62 26.75
N SER A 86 -49.07 -7.48 26.19
CA SER A 86 -48.28 -6.72 25.23
C SER A 86 -47.00 -6.15 25.83
N LEU A 87 -47.04 -5.73 27.10
CA LEU A 87 -45.89 -5.20 27.83
C LEU A 87 -44.87 -6.31 28.16
N LEU A 88 -45.35 -7.50 28.55
CA LEU A 88 -44.50 -8.67 28.76
C LEU A 88 -43.84 -9.13 27.45
N MET A 89 -44.60 -9.15 26.35
CA MET A 89 -44.06 -9.46 25.03
C MET A 89 -43.03 -8.42 24.57
N ALA A 90 -43.24 -7.13 24.86
CA ALA A 90 -42.26 -6.09 24.56
C ALA A 90 -40.93 -6.29 25.34
N TRP A 91 -40.99 -6.69 26.61
CA TRP A 91 -39.79 -7.06 27.38
C TRP A 91 -39.10 -8.32 26.87
N TRP A 92 -39.87 -9.32 26.43
CA TRP A 92 -39.33 -10.50 25.77
C TRP A 92 -38.62 -10.15 24.46
N ASP A 93 -39.24 -9.32 23.62
CA ASP A 93 -38.66 -8.83 22.37
C ASP A 93 -37.40 -8.00 22.60
N ALA A 94 -37.40 -7.17 23.65
CA ALA A 94 -36.23 -6.40 24.07
C ALA A 94 -35.06 -7.30 24.44
N GLY A 95 -35.31 -8.35 25.24
CA GLY A 95 -34.29 -9.35 25.58
C GLY A 95 -33.71 -10.05 24.35
N ARG A 96 -34.58 -10.45 23.41
CA ARG A 96 -34.15 -11.05 22.12
C ARG A 96 -33.33 -10.07 21.29
N CYS A 97 -33.70 -8.79 21.22
CA CYS A 97 -32.96 -7.77 20.49
C CYS A 97 -31.59 -7.49 21.11
N ILE A 98 -31.49 -7.44 22.45
CA ILE A 98 -30.21 -7.30 23.17
C ILE A 98 -29.29 -8.51 22.87
N TRP A 99 -29.84 -9.72 22.87
CA TRP A 99 -29.07 -10.92 22.52
C TRP A 99 -28.58 -10.87 21.07
N LEU A 100 -29.46 -10.53 20.13
CA LEU A 100 -29.12 -10.40 18.71
C LEU A 100 -28.06 -9.32 18.49
N TYR A 101 -28.14 -8.21 19.22
CA TYR A 101 -27.13 -7.15 19.22
C TYR A 101 -25.74 -7.66 19.57
N TRP A 102 -25.58 -8.34 20.69
CA TRP A 102 -24.30 -8.92 21.07
C TRP A 102 -23.82 -10.00 20.09
N SER A 103 -24.73 -10.83 19.57
CA SER A 103 -24.38 -11.82 18.56
C SER A 103 -23.91 -11.19 17.23
N GLY A 104 -24.48 -10.04 16.85
CA GLY A 104 -24.07 -9.25 15.69
C GLY A 104 -22.70 -8.60 15.93
N MET A 105 -22.50 -8.02 17.11
CA MET A 105 -21.22 -7.43 17.52
C MET A 105 -20.09 -8.47 17.58
N ALA A 106 -20.36 -9.67 18.08
CA ALA A 106 -19.38 -10.77 18.10
C ALA A 106 -19.00 -11.21 16.67
N ARG A 107 -19.96 -11.30 15.74
CA ARG A 107 -19.68 -11.58 14.32
C ARG A 107 -18.87 -10.48 13.66
N LEU A 108 -19.19 -9.22 13.96
CA LEU A 108 -18.43 -8.07 13.50
C LEU A 108 -16.98 -8.15 13.99
N ALA A 109 -16.77 -8.42 15.29
CA ALA A 109 -15.43 -8.56 15.88
C ALA A 109 -14.63 -9.68 15.21
N MET A 110 -15.23 -10.87 14.99
CA MET A 110 -14.58 -11.97 14.28
C MET A 110 -14.24 -11.60 12.83
N ALA A 111 -15.13 -10.91 12.12
CA ALA A 111 -14.87 -10.45 10.75
C ALA A 111 -13.69 -9.47 10.70
N VAL A 112 -13.67 -8.47 11.58
CA VAL A 112 -12.58 -7.49 11.69
C VAL A 112 -11.25 -8.15 12.00
N VAL A 113 -11.22 -9.10 12.95
CA VAL A 113 -10.00 -9.88 13.27
C VAL A 113 -9.55 -10.70 12.06
N GLY A 114 -10.48 -11.40 11.40
CA GLY A 114 -10.19 -12.17 10.19
C GLY A 114 -9.60 -11.31 9.07
N TRP A 115 -10.09 -10.09 8.90
CA TRP A 115 -9.58 -9.16 7.90
C TRP A 115 -8.25 -8.52 8.29
N LEU A 116 -8.03 -8.21 9.57
CA LEU A 116 -6.72 -7.74 10.03
C LEU A 116 -5.65 -8.80 9.75
N LEU A 117 -5.92 -10.06 10.09
CA LEU A 117 -5.03 -11.18 9.79
C LEU A 117 -4.85 -11.37 8.28
N GLY A 118 -5.94 -11.32 7.52
CA GLY A 118 -5.91 -11.40 6.05
C GLY A 118 -5.11 -10.29 5.40
N SER A 119 -5.27 -9.05 5.88
CA SER A 119 -4.57 -7.86 5.39
C SER A 119 -3.08 -7.92 5.71
N VAL A 120 -2.71 -8.36 6.92
CA VAL A 120 -1.31 -8.58 7.31
C VAL A 120 -0.68 -9.65 6.42
N LYS A 121 -1.37 -10.78 6.20
CA LYS A 121 -0.90 -11.85 5.31
C LYS A 121 -0.75 -11.34 3.87
N PHE A 122 -1.73 -10.59 3.37
CA PHE A 122 -1.69 -9.99 2.04
C PHE A 122 -0.53 -9.00 1.90
N LEU A 123 -0.31 -8.13 2.89
CA LEU A 123 0.80 -7.19 2.92
C LEU A 123 2.14 -7.92 2.92
N LEU A 124 2.30 -8.96 3.74
CA LEU A 124 3.50 -9.80 3.78
C LEU A 124 3.76 -10.50 2.44
N LEU A 125 2.73 -11.08 1.82
CA LEU A 125 2.84 -11.74 0.53
C LEU A 125 3.15 -10.75 -0.60
N THR A 126 2.51 -9.58 -0.59
CA THR A 126 2.76 -8.51 -1.57
C THR A 126 4.16 -7.96 -1.40
N LEU A 127 4.59 -7.66 -0.17
CA LEU A 127 5.95 -7.21 0.11
C LEU A 127 6.98 -8.27 -0.32
N ARG A 128 6.74 -9.54 -0.01
CA ARG A 128 7.59 -10.66 -0.46
C ARG A 128 7.65 -10.73 -1.98
N ASN A 129 6.51 -10.65 -2.67
CA ASN A 129 6.43 -10.73 -4.13
C ASN A 129 7.02 -9.51 -4.81
N THR A 130 6.86 -8.32 -4.23
CA THR A 130 7.50 -7.09 -4.71
C THR A 130 9.00 -7.15 -4.44
N LEU A 131 9.46 -7.65 -3.30
CA LEU A 131 10.89 -7.80 -3.00
C LEU A 131 11.55 -8.84 -3.92
N LEU A 132 10.92 -10.01 -4.07
CA LEU A 132 11.33 -11.03 -5.05
C LEU A 132 11.23 -10.51 -6.49
N GLY A 133 10.21 -9.71 -6.78
CA GLY A 133 10.00 -9.06 -8.06
C GLY A 133 11.07 -8.01 -8.34
N LEU A 134 11.50 -7.24 -7.35
CA LEU A 134 12.53 -6.22 -7.46
C LEU A 134 13.92 -6.86 -7.56
N LEU A 135 14.16 -7.96 -6.84
CA LEU A 135 15.37 -8.79 -6.96
C LEU A 135 15.43 -9.55 -8.31
N ARG A 136 14.29 -10.00 -8.83
CA ARG A 136 14.18 -10.62 -10.16
C ARG A 136 14.04 -9.58 -11.28
N SER A 137 13.70 -8.33 -10.99
CA SER A 137 13.52 -7.26 -11.98
C SER A 137 14.79 -6.88 -12.72
N PRO A 138 16.00 -6.77 -12.11
CA PRO A 138 17.20 -6.58 -12.89
C PRO A 138 17.45 -7.77 -13.80
N LEU A 139 17.12 -9.00 -13.35
CA LEU A 139 17.26 -10.22 -14.16
C LEU A 139 16.22 -10.28 -15.30
N ALA A 140 14.98 -9.86 -15.07
CA ALA A 140 13.90 -9.85 -16.05
C ALA A 140 13.98 -8.66 -17.02
N MET A 141 14.45 -7.50 -16.56
CA MET A 141 14.86 -6.40 -17.43
C MET A 141 16.09 -6.79 -18.24
N LEU A 142 17.07 -7.50 -17.65
CA LEU A 142 18.17 -8.11 -18.40
C LEU A 142 17.63 -9.08 -19.45
N ASP A 143 16.59 -9.87 -19.14
CA ASP A 143 16.00 -10.87 -20.05
C ASP A 143 15.19 -10.23 -21.20
N TRP A 144 14.55 -9.07 -20.95
CA TRP A 144 13.79 -8.32 -21.94
C TRP A 144 14.67 -7.42 -22.82
N THR A 145 15.65 -6.72 -22.23
CA THR A 145 16.74 -6.10 -23.00
C THR A 145 17.56 -7.17 -23.70
N SER A 146 17.59 -8.38 -23.14
CA SER A 146 18.22 -9.53 -23.76
C SER A 146 17.59 -9.87 -25.09
N ARG A 147 16.30 -10.16 -25.13
CA ARG A 147 15.66 -10.60 -26.38
C ARG A 147 15.60 -9.52 -27.47
N ARG A 148 15.71 -8.24 -27.11
CA ARG A 148 15.70 -7.11 -28.07
C ARG A 148 17.09 -6.71 -28.57
N TYR A 149 18.15 -6.95 -27.79
CA TYR A 149 19.54 -6.63 -28.15
C TYR A 149 20.44 -7.87 -28.35
N PHE A 150 19.98 -9.07 -28.02
CA PHE A 150 20.71 -10.33 -28.18
C PHE A 150 20.41 -10.87 -29.58
N GLN A 151 21.03 -10.22 -30.57
CA GLN A 151 21.45 -11.00 -31.73
C GLN A 151 22.68 -11.83 -31.31
N PRO A 152 22.77 -13.11 -31.70
CA PRO A 152 23.93 -13.94 -31.42
C PRO A 152 25.16 -13.32 -32.10
N GLY A 153 26.09 -12.77 -31.31
CA GLY A 153 27.33 -12.18 -31.84
C GLY A 153 27.97 -11.05 -31.01
N VAL A 154 27.27 -10.43 -30.05
CA VAL A 154 27.83 -9.32 -29.24
C VAL A 154 28.39 -9.84 -27.91
N PRO A 155 29.69 -9.69 -27.61
CA PRO A 155 30.32 -10.18 -26.38
C PRO A 155 30.01 -9.26 -25.19
N TRP A 156 28.78 -9.33 -24.68
CA TRP A 156 28.28 -8.52 -23.56
C TRP A 156 29.12 -8.63 -22.29
N LEU A 157 29.74 -9.78 -22.04
CA LEU A 157 30.66 -9.95 -20.92
C LEU A 157 31.87 -9.00 -21.07
N ALA A 158 32.40 -8.82 -22.28
CA ALA A 158 33.49 -7.89 -22.51
C ALA A 158 33.06 -6.43 -22.36
N PHE A 159 31.82 -6.09 -22.72
CA PHE A 159 31.26 -4.76 -22.47
C PHE A 159 31.13 -4.47 -20.97
N LEU A 160 30.52 -5.38 -20.21
CA LEU A 160 30.36 -5.21 -18.75
C LEU A 160 31.71 -5.15 -18.03
N VAL A 161 32.66 -6.01 -18.43
CA VAL A 161 34.01 -5.99 -17.86
C VAL A 161 34.75 -4.72 -18.25
N LEU A 162 34.59 -4.19 -19.46
CA LEU A 162 35.17 -2.91 -19.87
C LEU A 162 34.61 -1.73 -19.06
N VAL A 163 33.29 -1.67 -18.85
CA VAL A 163 32.65 -0.64 -18.02
C VAL A 163 33.05 -0.76 -16.55
N LEU A 164 33.12 -1.98 -16.04
CA LEU A 164 33.61 -2.23 -14.69
C LEU A 164 35.08 -1.79 -14.56
N TRP A 165 35.91 -2.15 -15.53
CA TRP A 165 37.33 -1.81 -15.57
C TRP A 165 37.56 -0.30 -15.67
N SER A 166 36.80 0.42 -16.51
CA SER A 166 36.86 1.88 -16.57
C SER A 166 36.41 2.52 -15.26
N GLY A 167 35.45 1.90 -14.56
CA GLY A 167 35.07 2.27 -13.19
C GLY A 167 36.21 2.08 -12.19
N VAL A 168 36.94 0.96 -12.28
CA VAL A 168 38.10 0.69 -11.42
C VAL A 168 39.23 1.69 -11.69
N GLU A 169 39.60 1.91 -12.95
CA GLU A 169 40.62 2.91 -13.32
C GLU A 169 40.24 4.33 -12.85
N ALA A 170 38.99 4.75 -13.09
CA ALA A 170 38.50 6.04 -12.62
C ALA A 170 38.55 6.15 -11.10
N THR A 171 38.27 5.07 -10.37
CA THR A 171 38.36 5.03 -8.91
C THR A 171 39.80 5.20 -8.43
N VAL A 172 40.74 4.45 -9.01
CA VAL A 172 42.17 4.57 -8.69
C VAL A 172 42.67 5.98 -8.95
N PHE A 173 42.35 6.55 -10.12
CA PHE A 173 42.76 7.91 -10.46
C PHE A 173 42.11 8.98 -9.59
N THR A 174 40.86 8.77 -9.17
CA THR A 174 40.19 9.69 -8.24
C THR A 174 40.96 9.75 -6.92
N PHE A 175 41.36 8.60 -6.37
CA PHE A 175 42.13 8.56 -5.12
C PHE A 175 43.52 9.17 -5.25
N THR A 176 44.19 9.01 -6.39
CA THR A 176 45.53 9.59 -6.60
C THR A 176 45.48 11.09 -6.88
N LEU A 177 44.47 11.59 -7.60
CA LEU A 177 44.33 13.01 -7.95
C LEU A 177 43.68 13.88 -6.87
N GLN A 178 42.96 13.27 -5.94
CA GLN A 178 42.22 14.01 -4.93
C GLN A 178 43.10 14.97 -4.09
N PRO A 179 44.31 14.59 -3.62
CA PRO A 179 45.18 15.52 -2.90
C PRO A 179 45.63 16.70 -3.78
N THR A 180 46.06 16.42 -5.01
CA THR A 180 46.54 17.42 -5.97
C THR A 180 45.45 18.42 -6.35
N LEU A 181 44.21 17.94 -6.56
CA LEU A 181 43.07 18.82 -6.83
C LEU A 181 42.67 19.65 -5.61
N ASN A 182 42.70 19.09 -4.40
CA ASN A 182 42.45 19.85 -3.18
C ASN A 182 43.45 21.00 -3.02
N GLU A 183 44.73 20.78 -3.34
CA GLU A 183 45.77 21.82 -3.27
C GLU A 183 45.56 22.91 -4.32
N VAL A 184 45.27 22.54 -5.58
CA VAL A 184 45.02 23.50 -6.66
C VAL A 184 43.74 24.30 -6.41
N PHE A 185 42.63 23.66 -6.03
CA PHE A 185 41.39 24.35 -5.72
C PHE A 185 41.50 25.18 -4.44
N GLY A 186 42.20 24.68 -3.42
CA GLY A 186 42.50 25.44 -2.21
C GLY A 186 43.31 26.71 -2.51
N GLY A 187 44.31 26.61 -3.38
CA GLY A 187 45.12 27.73 -3.82
C GLY A 187 44.39 28.75 -4.71
N LEU A 188 43.42 28.30 -5.52
CA LEU A 188 42.65 29.18 -6.42
C LEU A 188 41.44 29.84 -5.74
N THR A 189 40.79 29.15 -4.81
CA THR A 189 39.52 29.60 -4.23
C THR A 189 39.65 30.11 -2.79
N GLY A 190 40.76 29.83 -2.11
CA GLY A 190 40.98 30.19 -0.71
C GLY A 190 40.14 29.39 0.30
N TYR A 191 39.34 28.43 -0.17
CA TYR A 191 38.49 27.56 0.64
C TYR A 191 38.85 26.09 0.40
N GLU A 192 38.78 25.27 1.44
CA GLU A 192 38.89 23.82 1.29
C GLU A 192 37.62 23.27 0.63
N PRO A 193 37.70 22.72 -0.59
CA PRO A 193 36.54 22.17 -1.28
C PRO A 193 35.97 20.96 -0.52
N ASN A 194 34.64 20.90 -0.40
CA ASN A 194 33.97 19.81 0.31
C ASN A 194 34.26 18.44 -0.37
N PRO A 195 34.95 17.51 0.33
CA PRO A 195 35.36 16.23 -0.25
C PRO A 195 34.19 15.39 -0.75
N ARG A 196 33.00 15.55 -0.15
CA ARG A 196 31.80 14.76 -0.48
C ARG A 196 31.18 15.13 -1.83
N VAL A 197 31.45 16.33 -2.34
CA VAL A 197 30.94 16.80 -3.64
C VAL A 197 32.02 16.67 -4.72
N MET A 198 33.28 16.96 -4.37
CA MET A 198 34.37 16.95 -5.34
C MET A 198 34.76 15.53 -5.77
N ALA A 199 34.79 14.56 -4.85
CA ALA A 199 35.12 13.18 -5.17
C ALA A 199 34.19 12.52 -6.22
N PRO A 200 32.85 12.56 -6.09
CA PRO A 200 31.98 11.97 -7.11
C PRO A 200 32.00 12.73 -8.44
N LEU A 201 32.19 14.05 -8.41
CA LEU A 201 32.30 14.85 -9.64
C LEU A 201 33.59 14.51 -10.42
N LEU A 202 34.72 14.43 -9.70
CA LEU A 202 36.00 14.01 -10.26
C LEU A 202 35.91 12.59 -10.81
N TRP A 203 35.32 11.67 -10.05
CA TRP A 203 35.15 10.29 -10.47
C TRP A 203 34.34 10.18 -11.77
N LEU A 204 33.24 10.93 -11.89
CA LEU A 204 32.43 10.94 -13.10
C LEU A 204 33.20 11.49 -14.31
N PHE A 205 33.96 12.57 -14.11
CA PHE A 205 34.80 13.17 -15.14
C PHE A 205 35.88 12.18 -15.61
N LEU A 206 36.59 11.54 -14.68
CA LEU A 206 37.64 10.57 -14.97
C LEU A 206 37.09 9.31 -15.62
N PHE A 207 35.92 8.82 -15.18
CA PHE A 207 35.24 7.71 -15.80
C PHE A 207 34.92 7.98 -17.27
N MET A 208 34.39 9.18 -17.56
CA MET A 208 34.08 9.59 -18.93
C MET A 208 35.36 9.71 -19.78
N LEU A 209 36.43 10.25 -19.21
CA LEU A 209 37.72 10.40 -19.87
C LEU A 209 38.33 9.04 -20.22
N VAL A 210 38.37 8.11 -19.25
CA VAL A 210 38.89 6.75 -19.44
C VAL A 210 38.08 5.98 -20.49
N ALA A 211 36.75 6.04 -20.39
CA ALA A 211 35.85 5.42 -21.37
C ALA A 211 36.03 6.03 -22.77
N GLY A 212 36.21 7.35 -22.84
CA GLY A 212 36.49 8.09 -24.08
C GLY A 212 37.77 7.62 -24.77
N SER A 213 38.87 7.46 -24.03
CA SER A 213 40.12 6.92 -24.60
C SER A 213 39.94 5.50 -25.16
N PHE A 214 39.17 4.62 -24.52
CA PHE A 214 38.88 3.30 -25.10
C PHE A 214 38.08 3.40 -26.41
N ALA A 215 37.11 4.30 -26.47
CA ALA A 215 36.37 4.59 -27.70
C ALA A 215 37.31 5.07 -28.82
N CYS A 216 38.29 5.91 -28.47
CA CYS A 216 39.28 6.39 -29.43
C CYS A 216 40.16 5.26 -30.01
N VAL A 217 40.69 4.39 -29.16
CA VAL A 217 41.50 3.23 -29.60
C VAL A 217 40.70 2.29 -30.50
N GLN A 218 39.39 2.14 -30.27
CA GLN A 218 38.52 1.35 -31.12
C GLN A 218 38.35 1.98 -32.51
N VAL A 219 38.09 3.28 -32.60
CA VAL A 219 37.99 4.00 -33.88
C VAL A 219 39.32 3.91 -34.65
N LEU A 220 40.45 4.05 -33.96
CA LEU A 220 41.77 3.88 -34.57
C LEU A 220 41.95 2.45 -35.13
N THR A 221 41.57 1.43 -34.37
CA THR A 221 41.62 0.03 -34.81
C THR A 221 40.75 -0.20 -36.05
N ASP A 222 39.53 0.33 -36.04
CA ASP A 222 38.59 0.18 -37.15
C ASP A 222 39.09 0.91 -38.41
N ALA A 223 39.69 2.09 -38.27
CA ALA A 223 40.34 2.82 -39.35
C ALA A 223 41.54 2.05 -39.94
N VAL A 224 42.36 1.42 -39.08
CA VAL A 224 43.48 0.56 -39.49
C VAL A 224 42.99 -0.66 -40.27
N ARG A 225 41.95 -1.35 -39.75
CA ARG A 225 41.35 -2.51 -40.44
C ARG A 225 40.77 -2.14 -41.81
N ARG A 226 40.14 -0.97 -41.91
CA ARG A 226 39.54 -0.46 -43.15
C ARG A 226 40.56 0.23 -44.09
N ARG A 227 41.84 0.26 -43.73
CA ARG A 227 42.94 0.92 -44.46
C ARG A 227 42.64 2.39 -44.83
N ARG A 228 41.88 3.11 -43.98
CA ARG A 228 41.57 4.53 -44.19
C ARG A 228 42.66 5.42 -43.63
N VAL A 229 43.73 5.62 -44.41
CA VAL A 229 44.93 6.37 -43.99
C VAL A 229 44.64 7.77 -43.43
N GLY A 230 43.64 8.50 -43.95
CA GLY A 230 43.24 9.80 -43.41
C GLY A 230 42.69 9.72 -41.98
N GLU A 231 41.77 8.79 -41.73
CA GLU A 231 41.20 8.55 -40.38
C GLU A 231 42.27 8.04 -39.41
N ILE A 232 43.21 7.20 -39.87
CA ILE A 232 44.32 6.69 -39.03
C ILE A 232 45.19 7.85 -38.53
N ILE A 233 45.58 8.78 -39.42
CA ILE A 233 46.44 9.92 -39.06
C ILE A 233 45.72 10.84 -38.08
N GLN A 234 44.46 11.20 -38.37
CA GLN A 234 43.68 12.07 -37.49
C GLN A 234 43.45 11.43 -36.12
N MET A 235 43.09 10.15 -36.09
CA MET A 235 42.80 9.46 -34.84
C MET A 235 44.06 9.20 -34.01
N SER A 236 45.19 8.89 -34.65
CA SER A 236 46.48 8.77 -33.97
C SER A 236 46.94 10.09 -33.36
N LEU A 237 46.65 11.23 -34.01
CA LEU A 237 46.94 12.57 -33.46
C LEU A 237 46.09 12.85 -32.22
N VAL A 238 44.78 12.54 -32.28
CA VAL A 238 43.86 12.68 -31.14
C VAL A 238 44.32 11.80 -29.97
N GLU A 239 44.64 10.54 -30.23
CA GLU A 239 45.11 9.60 -29.20
C GLU A 239 46.44 10.07 -28.58
N SER A 240 47.35 10.64 -29.38
CA SER A 240 48.61 11.20 -28.87
C SER A 240 48.38 12.40 -27.95
N ALA A 241 47.38 13.24 -28.25
CA ALA A 241 47.00 14.36 -27.39
C ALA A 241 46.36 13.88 -26.08
N VAL A 242 45.50 12.84 -26.14
CA VAL A 242 44.92 12.21 -24.94
C VAL A 242 46.01 11.56 -24.10
N MET A 243 46.92 10.81 -24.73
CA MET A 243 48.08 10.22 -24.06
C MET A 243 48.92 11.29 -23.35
N PHE A 244 49.20 12.42 -24.01
CA PHE A 244 49.96 13.50 -23.39
C PHE A 244 49.27 14.03 -22.12
N PHE A 245 47.95 14.24 -22.18
CA PHE A 245 47.17 14.68 -21.03
C PHE A 245 47.16 13.63 -19.91
N GLU A 246 46.84 12.38 -20.23
CA GLU A 246 46.77 11.30 -19.24
C GLU A 246 48.13 11.00 -18.62
N VAL A 247 49.22 11.06 -19.38
CA VAL A 247 50.56 10.81 -18.83
C VAL A 247 50.97 11.92 -17.87
N ILE A 248 50.75 13.19 -18.22
CA ILE A 248 51.20 14.31 -17.40
C ILE A 248 50.35 14.50 -16.15
N PHE A 249 49.02 14.37 -16.27
CA PHE A 249 48.11 14.65 -15.16
C PHE A 249 47.71 13.41 -14.37
N LEU A 250 47.55 12.23 -15.01
CA LEU A 250 47.01 11.04 -14.33
C LEU A 250 48.11 10.05 -13.95
N TYR A 251 48.83 9.52 -14.94
CA TYR A 251 49.80 8.46 -14.72
C TYR A 251 51.04 8.97 -13.99
N ARG A 252 51.45 10.23 -14.18
CA ARG A 252 52.53 10.80 -13.37
C ARG A 252 52.19 10.80 -11.89
N GLU A 253 51.02 11.32 -11.50
CA GLU A 253 50.59 11.36 -10.10
C GLU A 253 50.42 9.95 -9.52
N LEU A 254 49.98 8.98 -10.34
CA LEU A 254 49.97 7.57 -9.98
C LEU A 254 51.38 7.02 -9.71
N ILE A 255 52.35 7.29 -10.58
CA ILE A 255 53.74 6.86 -10.40
C ILE A 255 54.37 7.56 -9.20
N ASP A 256 54.14 8.85 -8.99
CA ASP A 256 54.65 9.61 -7.85
C ASP A 256 54.07 9.05 -6.53
N ALA A 257 52.80 8.63 -6.51
CA ALA A 257 52.19 7.95 -5.36
C ALA A 257 52.80 6.56 -5.07
N ILE A 258 53.22 5.83 -6.10
CA ILE A 258 53.81 4.47 -5.97
C ILE A 258 55.34 4.52 -5.78
N THR A 259 56.00 5.63 -6.12
CA THR A 259 57.46 5.79 -6.05
C THR A 259 58.07 5.48 -4.66
N PRO A 260 57.47 5.88 -3.53
CA PRO A 260 57.98 5.51 -2.20
C PRO A 260 58.05 3.99 -1.99
N TRP A 261 57.07 3.25 -2.51
CA TRP A 261 57.03 1.79 -2.44
C TRP A 261 58.12 1.15 -3.33
N ILE A 262 58.32 1.67 -4.54
CA ILE A 262 59.39 1.22 -5.46
C ILE A 262 60.77 1.45 -4.84
N ALA A 263 60.97 2.61 -4.20
CA ALA A 263 62.23 2.97 -3.56
C ALA A 263 62.56 2.05 -2.37
N GLN A 264 61.55 1.65 -1.59
CA GLN A 264 61.70 0.68 -0.50
C GLN A 264 62.10 -0.71 -1.01
N GLN A 265 61.49 -1.17 -2.10
CA GLN A 265 61.74 -2.50 -2.65
C GLN A 265 63.07 -2.60 -3.42
N SER A 266 63.55 -1.49 -3.96
CA SER A 266 64.82 -1.39 -4.72
C SER A 266 66.04 -1.06 -3.83
N GLY A 267 65.88 -1.10 -2.50
CA GLY A 267 66.95 -0.84 -1.54
C GLY A 267 67.54 0.57 -1.59
N GLY A 268 66.75 1.58 -2.01
CA GLY A 268 67.20 2.98 -2.07
C GLY A 268 68.18 3.34 -3.21
N SER A 269 68.49 2.40 -4.10
CA SER A 269 69.46 2.58 -5.20
C SER A 269 68.92 3.36 -6.41
N VAL A 270 67.59 3.44 -6.58
CA VAL A 270 66.94 4.10 -7.71
C VAL A 270 66.19 5.33 -7.23
N ARG A 271 66.73 6.52 -7.51
CA ARG A 271 66.00 7.79 -7.41
C ARG A 271 65.40 8.10 -8.77
N LEU A 272 64.07 7.97 -8.90
CA LEU A 272 63.37 8.35 -10.11
C LEU A 272 63.41 9.89 -10.25
N GLY A 273 64.09 10.40 -11.27
CA GLY A 273 64.03 11.81 -11.64
C GLY A 273 62.82 12.10 -12.54
N LEU A 274 62.53 13.38 -12.80
CA LEU A 274 61.37 13.82 -13.60
C LEU A 274 61.29 13.13 -14.99
N ALA A 275 62.43 12.96 -15.67
CA ALA A 275 62.45 12.30 -16.97
C ALA A 275 62.14 10.79 -16.87
N SER A 276 62.60 10.12 -15.81
CA SER A 276 62.33 8.69 -15.62
C SER A 276 60.91 8.44 -15.10
N THR A 277 60.31 9.35 -14.34
CA THR A 277 58.89 9.25 -13.97
C THR A 277 57.96 9.42 -15.17
N ILE A 278 58.23 10.40 -16.05
CA ILE A 278 57.44 10.60 -17.28
C ILE A 278 57.57 9.40 -18.22
N LEU A 279 58.78 8.86 -18.38
CA LEU A 279 59.01 7.68 -19.23
C LEU A 279 58.30 6.45 -18.66
N LEU A 280 58.39 6.21 -17.35
CA LEU A 280 57.70 5.11 -16.69
C LEU A 280 56.16 5.27 -16.75
N ALA A 281 55.66 6.49 -16.57
CA ALA A 281 54.24 6.82 -16.72
C ALA A 281 53.75 6.57 -18.15
N SER A 282 54.56 6.90 -19.17
CA SER A 282 54.26 6.63 -20.57
C SER A 282 54.19 5.14 -20.87
N PHE A 283 55.16 4.35 -20.38
CA PHE A 283 55.14 2.89 -20.51
C PHE A 283 53.98 2.25 -19.72
N GLY A 284 53.67 2.77 -18.53
CA GLY A 284 52.52 2.36 -17.74
C GLY A 284 51.21 2.63 -18.47
N TRP A 285 51.07 3.79 -19.11
CA TRP A 285 49.92 4.15 -19.93
C TRP A 285 49.76 3.18 -21.10
N VAL A 286 50.81 2.98 -21.91
CA VAL A 286 50.77 2.07 -23.06
C VAL A 286 50.50 0.63 -22.61
N GLY A 287 51.09 0.20 -21.50
CA GLY A 287 50.92 -1.15 -20.95
C GLY A 287 49.49 -1.40 -20.48
N VAL A 288 48.96 -0.51 -19.65
CA VAL A 288 47.59 -0.63 -19.13
C VAL A 288 46.58 -0.52 -20.27
N ARG A 289 46.69 0.49 -21.14
CA ARG A 289 45.77 0.67 -22.28
C ARG A 289 45.86 -0.47 -23.28
N GLY A 290 47.05 -0.91 -23.65
CA GLY A 290 47.26 -2.03 -24.58
C GLY A 290 46.71 -3.34 -24.03
N MET A 291 46.96 -3.62 -22.74
CA MET A 291 46.45 -4.82 -22.07
C MET A 291 44.93 -4.80 -21.95
N SER A 292 44.35 -3.70 -21.45
CA SER A 292 42.90 -3.55 -21.28
C SER A 292 42.16 -3.56 -22.62
N TRP A 293 42.77 -2.99 -23.67
CA TRP A 293 42.24 -3.08 -25.02
C TRP A 293 42.26 -4.51 -25.56
N PHE A 294 43.34 -5.26 -25.36
CA PHE A 294 43.45 -6.64 -25.83
C PHE A 294 42.50 -7.60 -25.09
N LEU A 295 42.41 -7.45 -23.76
CA LEU A 295 41.59 -8.32 -22.91
C LEU A 295 40.09 -8.04 -23.08
N PHE A 296 39.68 -6.77 -23.13
CA PHE A 296 38.26 -6.39 -23.09
C PHE A 296 37.87 -5.42 -24.20
N GLY A 297 38.70 -4.42 -24.51
CA GLY A 297 38.36 -3.35 -25.47
C GLY A 297 38.00 -3.85 -26.87
N ARG A 298 38.79 -4.77 -27.45
CA ARG A 298 38.53 -5.32 -28.81
C ARG A 298 37.15 -5.96 -28.98
N PHE A 299 36.51 -6.35 -27.88
CA PHE A 299 35.22 -7.02 -27.85
C PHE A 299 34.13 -6.11 -27.27
N GLY A 300 34.42 -5.31 -26.24
CA GLY A 300 33.45 -4.50 -25.52
C GLY A 300 33.20 -3.10 -26.11
N THR A 301 34.19 -2.47 -26.74
CA THR A 301 34.06 -1.09 -27.21
C THR A 301 33.08 -0.90 -28.38
N PRO A 302 32.91 -1.85 -29.32
CA PRO A 302 31.84 -1.78 -30.33
C PRO A 302 30.43 -1.72 -29.71
N ALA A 303 30.20 -2.47 -28.62
CA ALA A 303 28.93 -2.43 -27.89
C ALA A 303 28.73 -1.11 -27.13
N LEU A 304 29.81 -0.55 -26.55
CA LEU A 304 29.81 0.78 -25.93
C LEU A 304 29.40 1.87 -26.94
N LEU A 305 30.00 1.86 -28.13
CA LEU A 305 29.67 2.80 -29.22
C LEU A 305 28.24 2.62 -29.74
N ALA A 306 27.75 1.38 -29.87
CA ALA A 306 26.37 1.10 -30.29
C ALA A 306 25.32 1.63 -29.30
N ILE A 307 25.59 1.50 -27.99
CA ILE A 307 24.71 2.01 -26.93
C ILE A 307 24.77 3.55 -26.87
N LEU A 308 25.96 4.15 -26.93
CA LEU A 308 26.15 5.61 -26.97
C LEU A 308 25.49 6.25 -28.20
N SER A 309 25.54 5.59 -29.36
CA SER A 309 24.92 6.07 -30.60
C SER A 309 23.44 5.69 -30.76
N ARG A 310 22.87 4.90 -29.84
CA ARG A 310 21.55 4.25 -29.97
C ARG A 310 21.36 3.51 -31.31
N GLN A 311 22.43 3.05 -31.93
CA GLN A 311 22.35 2.27 -33.17
C GLN A 311 22.44 0.79 -32.82
N THR A 312 21.40 0.03 -33.17
CA THR A 312 21.45 -1.44 -33.09
C THR A 312 22.51 -1.92 -34.08
N ILE A 313 23.51 -2.66 -33.60
CA ILE A 313 24.54 -3.29 -34.44
C ILE A 313 23.82 -4.12 -35.49
N THR A 314 23.75 -3.58 -36.71
CA THR A 314 23.22 -4.31 -37.86
C THR A 314 24.46 -4.85 -38.55
N GLN A 315 24.77 -6.11 -38.30
CA GLN A 315 25.73 -6.81 -39.14
C GLN A 315 25.10 -6.90 -40.54
N GLU A 316 25.80 -6.40 -41.56
CA GLU A 316 25.40 -6.57 -42.96
C GLU A 316 25.16 -8.07 -43.22
N GLY A 317 23.89 -8.46 -43.36
CA GLY A 317 23.49 -9.83 -43.73
C GLY A 317 22.48 -10.55 -42.82
N GLY A 318 22.04 -9.96 -41.70
CA GLY A 318 21.03 -10.58 -40.82
C GLY A 318 19.60 -10.16 -41.15
N VAL A 319 18.74 -11.11 -41.56
CA VAL A 319 17.31 -10.88 -41.85
C VAL A 319 16.61 -10.22 -40.66
N SER A 320 15.96 -9.07 -40.89
CA SER A 320 15.14 -8.38 -39.90
C SER A 320 13.96 -9.26 -39.47
N ALA A 321 14.01 -9.78 -38.25
CA ALA A 321 12.83 -10.35 -37.60
C ALA A 321 11.91 -9.20 -37.16
N VAL A 322 10.71 -9.17 -37.73
CA VAL A 322 9.63 -8.24 -37.35
C VAL A 322 9.35 -8.38 -35.85
N PRO A 323 9.41 -7.30 -35.05
CA PRO A 323 9.13 -7.39 -33.62
C PRO A 323 7.64 -7.71 -33.42
N ALA A 324 7.34 -8.77 -32.68
CA ALA A 324 5.98 -9.09 -32.27
C ALA A 324 5.36 -7.89 -31.53
N PRO A 325 4.08 -7.56 -31.79
CA PRO A 325 3.43 -6.41 -31.19
C PRO A 325 3.42 -6.55 -29.66
N VAL A 326 3.80 -5.48 -28.96
CA VAL A 326 3.72 -5.37 -27.50
C VAL A 326 2.26 -5.58 -27.11
N THR A 327 1.99 -6.69 -26.46
CA THR A 327 0.64 -7.18 -26.17
C THR A 327 -0.09 -6.24 -25.21
N SER A 328 -1.31 -5.88 -25.60
CA SER A 328 -2.34 -5.20 -24.80
C SER A 328 -2.73 -5.96 -23.51
N ASP A 329 -2.28 -7.20 -23.36
CA ASP A 329 -2.62 -8.07 -22.22
C ASP A 329 -1.92 -7.68 -20.91
N MET A 330 -0.76 -7.00 -20.97
CA MET A 330 -0.02 -6.60 -19.77
C MET A 330 -0.78 -5.57 -18.91
N TRP A 331 -1.60 -4.72 -19.54
CA TRP A 331 -2.40 -3.71 -18.84
C TRP A 331 -3.83 -4.17 -18.53
N ARG A 332 -4.36 -5.15 -19.27
CA ARG A 332 -5.68 -5.72 -18.98
C ARG A 332 -5.71 -6.46 -17.66
N ALA A 333 -4.73 -7.33 -17.40
CA ALA A 333 -4.67 -8.12 -16.17
C ALA A 333 -4.70 -7.27 -14.87
N PRO A 334 -3.90 -6.20 -14.71
CA PRO A 334 -3.97 -5.36 -13.52
C PRO A 334 -5.26 -4.52 -13.44
N VAL A 335 -5.83 -4.09 -14.56
CA VAL A 335 -7.11 -3.35 -14.56
C VAL A 335 -8.28 -4.26 -14.18
N GLU A 336 -8.28 -5.50 -14.64
CA GLU A 336 -9.28 -6.50 -14.24
C GLU A 336 -9.14 -6.90 -12.77
N ALA A 337 -7.91 -7.09 -12.28
CA ALA A 337 -7.65 -7.32 -10.87
C ALA A 337 -8.15 -6.16 -9.99
N LEU A 338 -7.87 -4.92 -10.37
CA LEU A 338 -8.35 -3.73 -9.65
C LEU A 338 -9.88 -3.65 -9.62
N LYS A 339 -10.55 -3.94 -10.74
CA LYS A 339 -12.02 -3.95 -10.80
C LYS A 339 -12.62 -5.05 -9.91
N ALA A 340 -11.98 -6.23 -9.87
CA ALA A 340 -12.40 -7.32 -9.00
C ALA A 340 -12.26 -6.93 -7.52
N ASP A 341 -11.15 -6.27 -7.14
CA ASP A 341 -10.94 -5.79 -5.78
C ASP A 341 -11.98 -4.73 -5.38
N VAL A 342 -12.25 -3.75 -6.26
CA VAL A 342 -13.27 -2.71 -6.00
C VAL A 342 -14.67 -3.32 -5.84
N ALA A 343 -15.04 -4.30 -6.67
CA ALA A 343 -16.32 -5.00 -6.54
C ALA A 343 -16.43 -5.78 -5.22
N TRP A 344 -15.34 -6.44 -4.81
CA TRP A 344 -15.26 -7.11 -3.51
C TRP A 344 -15.43 -6.12 -2.35
N PHE A 345 -14.74 -4.97 -2.39
CA PHE A 345 -14.87 -3.93 -1.36
C PHE A 345 -16.30 -3.39 -1.24
N GLN A 346 -17.00 -3.20 -2.35
CA GLN A 346 -18.39 -2.73 -2.33
C GLN A 346 -19.34 -3.75 -1.71
N GLN A 347 -19.19 -5.04 -2.08
CA GLN A 347 -20.00 -6.12 -1.53
C GLN A 347 -19.76 -6.28 -0.03
N GLU A 348 -18.49 -6.27 0.38
CA GLU A 348 -18.13 -6.44 1.78
C GLU A 348 -18.50 -5.20 2.61
N GLY A 349 -18.41 -4.00 2.04
CA GLY A 349 -18.90 -2.76 2.64
C GLY A 349 -20.41 -2.78 2.90
N LYS A 350 -21.20 -3.29 1.95
CA LYS A 350 -22.65 -3.49 2.12
C LYS A 350 -22.94 -4.49 3.24
N ARG A 351 -22.18 -5.59 3.31
CA ARG A 351 -22.31 -6.60 4.36
C ARG A 351 -21.96 -6.04 5.74
N LEU A 352 -20.89 -5.24 5.84
CA LEU A 352 -20.49 -4.53 7.06
C LEU A 352 -21.56 -3.58 7.54
N PHE A 353 -22.08 -2.77 6.61
CA PHE A 353 -23.14 -1.82 6.89
C PHE A 353 -24.38 -2.53 7.43
N GLU A 354 -24.80 -3.63 6.79
CA GLU A 354 -25.93 -4.43 7.25
C GLU A 354 -25.69 -5.07 8.63
N LEU A 355 -24.52 -5.68 8.84
CA LEU A 355 -24.14 -6.30 10.12
C LEU A 355 -24.10 -5.29 11.28
N LEU A 356 -23.72 -4.03 11.00
CA LEU A 356 -23.62 -2.97 12.00
C LEU A 356 -24.95 -2.27 12.25
N THR A 357 -25.71 -1.97 11.20
CA THR A 357 -26.94 -1.18 11.30
C THR A 357 -28.13 -2.00 11.76
N LEU A 358 -28.29 -3.23 11.28
CA LEU A 358 -29.48 -4.05 11.55
C LEU A 358 -29.70 -4.31 13.06
N PRO A 359 -28.68 -4.66 13.86
CA PRO A 359 -28.88 -4.86 15.30
C PRO A 359 -29.14 -3.56 16.07
N VAL A 360 -28.54 -2.45 15.64
CA VAL A 360 -28.80 -1.12 16.24
C VAL A 360 -30.25 -0.69 15.97
N LEU A 361 -30.71 -0.87 14.74
CA LEU A 361 -32.08 -0.54 14.32
C LEU A 361 -33.12 -1.40 15.05
N GLN A 362 -32.83 -2.68 15.32
CA GLN A 362 -33.68 -3.54 16.14
C GLN A 362 -33.86 -3.03 17.57
N LEU A 363 -32.78 -2.58 18.22
CA LEU A 363 -32.85 -2.00 19.58
C LEU A 363 -33.64 -0.69 19.60
N LEU A 364 -33.44 0.17 18.59
CA LEU A 364 -34.21 1.42 18.46
C LEU A 364 -35.70 1.15 18.22
N ALA A 365 -36.03 0.21 17.34
CA ALA A 365 -37.41 -0.18 17.09
C ALA A 365 -38.08 -0.81 18.31
N ALA A 366 -37.34 -1.60 19.11
CA ALA A 366 -37.82 -2.10 20.39
C ALA A 366 -38.10 -0.98 21.41
N ALA A 367 -37.25 0.05 21.46
CA ALA A 367 -37.45 1.21 22.33
C ALA A 367 -38.70 2.02 21.93
N VAL A 368 -38.91 2.21 20.62
CA VAL A 368 -40.12 2.84 20.10
C VAL A 368 -41.36 1.99 20.39
N ASN A 369 -41.26 0.66 20.24
CA ASN A 369 -42.36 -0.25 20.59
C ASN A 369 -42.78 -0.11 22.05
N PHE A 370 -41.86 0.09 23.00
CA PHE A 370 -42.23 0.37 24.39
C PHE A 370 -43.05 1.65 24.52
N ALA A 371 -42.62 2.74 23.90
CA ALA A 371 -43.36 4.01 23.95
C ALA A 371 -44.75 3.88 23.31
N VAL A 372 -44.85 3.21 22.17
CA VAL A 372 -46.13 3.02 21.45
C VAL A 372 -47.05 2.05 22.21
N VAL A 373 -46.53 0.99 22.83
CA VAL A 373 -47.34 0.09 23.68
C VAL A 373 -47.95 0.86 24.85
N VAL A 374 -47.19 1.77 25.49
CA VAL A 374 -47.71 2.61 26.57
C VAL A 374 -48.88 3.49 26.10
N VAL A 375 -48.87 3.99 24.87
CA VAL A 375 -49.93 4.86 24.34
C VAL A 375 -51.09 4.07 23.72
N GLN A 376 -50.80 3.12 22.83
CA GLN A 376 -51.76 2.44 21.95
C GLN A 376 -52.03 0.97 22.32
N SER A 377 -51.33 0.40 23.30
CA SER A 377 -51.45 -1.03 23.72
C SER A 377 -51.15 -2.05 22.60
N ARG A 378 -50.51 -1.61 21.52
CA ARG A 378 -50.07 -2.43 20.39
C ARG A 378 -48.68 -1.99 19.94
N PRO A 379 -47.78 -2.90 19.56
CA PRO A 379 -46.47 -2.53 19.04
C PRO A 379 -46.59 -1.88 17.66
N ALA A 380 -45.66 -0.98 17.33
CA ALA A 380 -45.60 -0.32 16.02
C ALA A 380 -44.88 -1.18 14.98
N PHE A 381 -43.85 -1.93 15.40
CA PHE A 381 -43.01 -2.73 14.52
C PHE A 381 -43.06 -4.23 14.87
N PRO A 382 -43.18 -5.12 13.88
CA PRO A 382 -42.99 -6.55 14.09
C PRO A 382 -41.48 -6.87 14.18
N LEU A 383 -41.03 -7.34 15.36
CA LEU A 383 -39.63 -7.72 15.61
C LEU A 383 -39.47 -9.25 15.62
N PRO A 384 -38.30 -9.81 15.24
CA PRO A 384 -37.09 -9.13 14.76
C PRO A 384 -37.07 -8.92 13.22
N PHE A 385 -36.40 -7.85 12.77
CA PHE A 385 -36.15 -7.62 11.33
C PHE A 385 -35.13 -8.61 10.77
N LYS A 386 -35.36 -9.13 9.56
CA LYS A 386 -34.41 -10.04 8.89
C LYS A 386 -33.47 -9.32 7.94
N THR A 387 -33.89 -8.19 7.36
CA THR A 387 -33.11 -7.38 6.42
C THR A 387 -33.37 -5.88 6.64
N LEU A 388 -32.49 -5.03 6.10
CA LEU A 388 -32.70 -3.57 6.05
C LEU A 388 -33.96 -3.19 5.24
N ASP A 389 -34.27 -3.97 4.21
CA ASP A 389 -35.44 -3.75 3.35
C ASP A 389 -36.76 -3.98 4.11
N ASP A 390 -36.80 -4.98 5.01
CA ASP A 390 -37.95 -5.19 5.90
C ASP A 390 -38.24 -3.98 6.81
N MET A 391 -37.20 -3.23 7.21
CA MET A 391 -37.36 -2.02 8.00
C MET A 391 -37.89 -0.85 7.16
N LEU A 392 -37.35 -0.66 5.95
CA LEU A 392 -37.80 0.40 5.04
C LEU A 392 -39.26 0.20 4.61
N LEU A 393 -39.67 -1.07 4.48
CA LEU A 393 -41.04 -1.44 4.13
C LEU A 393 -42.03 -1.35 5.30
N SER A 394 -41.56 -1.44 6.54
CA SER A 394 -42.41 -1.45 7.74
C SER A 394 -42.77 -0.06 8.30
N ASN A 395 -42.68 1.00 7.48
CA ASN A 395 -43.00 2.37 7.89
C ASN A 395 -44.40 2.48 8.55
N PRO A 396 -44.48 2.71 9.87
CA PRO A 396 -45.75 2.71 10.60
C PRO A 396 -46.57 3.99 10.38
N PHE A 397 -45.99 5.02 9.74
CA PHE A 397 -46.64 6.29 9.42
C PHE A 397 -46.84 6.51 7.91
N GLY A 398 -46.51 5.51 7.08
CA GLY A 398 -46.76 5.54 5.65
C GLY A 398 -48.25 5.37 5.35
N VAL A 399 -48.80 6.25 4.50
CA VAL A 399 -50.17 6.13 3.97
C VAL A 399 -50.40 4.71 3.48
N ALA A 400 -51.42 4.04 4.03
CA ALA A 400 -51.86 2.72 3.60
C ALA A 400 -52.07 2.72 2.07
N ARG A 401 -51.14 2.14 1.32
CA ARG A 401 -51.37 1.80 -0.09
C ARG A 401 -52.34 0.62 -0.08
N SER A 402 -53.61 0.92 -0.33
CA SER A 402 -54.67 -0.07 -0.45
C SER A 402 -54.24 -1.18 -1.40
N GLY A 403 -54.49 -2.43 -0.99
CA GLY A 403 -54.08 -3.63 -1.71
C GLY A 403 -54.39 -3.59 -3.20
N ARG A 404 -53.34 -3.82 -4.00
CA ARG A 404 -53.49 -4.36 -5.34
C ARG A 404 -53.08 -5.83 -5.25
N SER A 405 -54.08 -6.69 -5.42
CA SER A 405 -53.92 -8.14 -5.55
C SER A 405 -53.07 -8.43 -6.78
N ASP A 406 -51.80 -8.77 -6.57
CA ASP A 406 -51.01 -9.46 -7.59
C ASP A 406 -51.38 -10.94 -7.56
N ARG A 407 -52.28 -11.31 -8.47
CA ARG A 407 -52.44 -12.69 -8.93
C ARG A 407 -51.13 -13.12 -9.58
N ILE A 408 -50.48 -14.11 -8.98
CA ILE A 408 -49.43 -14.91 -9.63
C ILE A 408 -50.09 -15.69 -10.78
N PRO A 409 -49.60 -15.62 -12.03
CA PRO A 409 -50.06 -16.50 -13.10
C PRO A 409 -49.28 -17.82 -13.04
N GLY A 410 -50.02 -18.93 -13.01
CA GLY A 410 -49.51 -20.23 -13.44
C GLY A 410 -49.04 -21.17 -12.34
N VAL A 411 -49.99 -21.82 -11.65
CA VAL A 411 -49.87 -23.24 -11.28
C VAL A 411 -51.26 -23.86 -11.47
N GLY A 412 -51.42 -24.64 -12.53
CA GLY A 412 -52.64 -25.37 -12.83
C GLY A 412 -52.89 -26.45 -11.79
N ILE A 413 -53.98 -26.33 -11.05
CA ILE A 413 -54.50 -27.41 -10.21
C ILE A 413 -55.26 -28.36 -11.14
N SER A 414 -54.64 -29.47 -11.51
CA SER A 414 -55.31 -30.59 -12.16
C SER A 414 -56.22 -31.27 -11.16
N THR A 415 -57.52 -31.12 -11.35
CA THR A 415 -58.58 -31.92 -10.72
C THR A 415 -58.61 -33.30 -11.37
N PRO A 416 -58.57 -34.42 -10.62
CA PRO A 416 -59.00 -35.70 -11.14
C PRO A 416 -60.52 -35.80 -11.01
N ARG A 417 -61.21 -35.75 -12.14
CA ARG A 417 -62.59 -36.21 -12.30
C ARG A 417 -62.55 -37.68 -12.74
N ASP A 418 -63.62 -38.40 -12.42
CA ASP A 418 -63.95 -39.80 -12.74
C ASP A 418 -63.52 -40.79 -11.64
N MET A 419 -64.40 -41.56 -10.99
CA MET A 419 -65.62 -42.28 -11.46
C MET A 419 -66.37 -42.86 -10.21
N PRO A 420 -67.45 -43.67 -10.33
CA PRO A 420 -68.78 -43.48 -10.90
C PRO A 420 -69.91 -43.60 -9.83
N ARG A 421 -71.14 -43.19 -10.20
CA ARG A 421 -72.38 -43.51 -9.48
C ARG A 421 -72.65 -45.01 -9.49
N VAL A 422 -73.03 -45.57 -8.34
CA VAL A 422 -73.85 -46.79 -8.24
C VAL A 422 -74.95 -46.53 -7.22
N ALA A 423 -76.15 -46.97 -7.58
CA ALA A 423 -77.42 -46.72 -6.93
C ALA A 423 -77.64 -47.55 -5.65
N SER A 424 -78.36 -46.97 -4.71
CA SER A 424 -79.56 -47.53 -4.06
C SER A 424 -80.27 -46.42 -3.31
#